data_AF-A0A1J3HSX3-F1
#
_entry.id   AF-A0A1J3HSX3-F1
#
_cell.length_a   1.000
_cell.length_b   1.000
_cell.length_c   1.000
_cell.angle_alpha   90.00
_cell.angle_beta   90.00
_cell.angle_gamma   90.00
#
_symmetry.space_group_name_H-M   'P 1'
#
loop_
_entity.id
_entity.type
_entity.pdbx_description
1 polymer ?
#
loop_
_entity_poly.entity_id
_entity_poly.type
_entity_poly.pdbx_seq_one_letter_code
_entity_poly.pdbx_strand_id
1 'polypeptide(L)'
;LKLEQFIALSIFQAGDALIQFYNNFITDFETKINFLKLAHFAVVVSRQYPEKEAAVSYLEGVIEKLRATKESRINEPISYIETQIALFKLEQGDQKECKKILEDVKSSLDSMTDIDPSVYANFFWVSSQYHKFR
;
A
#
# COMPACT_ATOMS: atom_id res chain seq x y z
N LEU A 1 7.88 6.74 -14.56
CA LEU A 1 8.30 8.04 -15.14
C LEU A 1 7.12 8.91 -15.59
N LYS A 2 6.38 8.67 -16.68
CA LYS A 2 5.26 9.58 -17.05
C LYS A 2 4.09 9.56 -16.05
N LEU A 3 3.68 8.40 -15.56
CA LEU A 3 2.49 8.29 -14.69
C LEU A 3 2.70 8.90 -13.29
N GLU A 4 3.89 8.77 -12.72
CA GLU A 4 4.23 9.37 -11.40
C GLU A 4 4.20 10.90 -11.45
N GLN A 5 4.65 11.50 -12.57
CA GLN A 5 4.54 12.95 -12.79
C GLN A 5 3.09 13.40 -12.96
N PHE A 6 2.23 12.57 -13.56
CA PHE A 6 0.80 12.86 -13.71
C PHE A 6 0.07 12.89 -12.36
N ILE A 7 0.46 12.03 -11.41
CA ILE A 7 -0.14 11.98 -10.07
C ILE A 7 0.35 13.09 -9.15
N ALA A 8 1.57 13.59 -9.39
CA ALA A 8 2.12 14.75 -8.69
C ALA A 8 1.44 16.08 -9.09
N LEU A 9 0.59 16.08 -10.13
CA LEU A 9 -0.18 17.26 -10.51
C LEU A 9 -1.27 17.55 -9.48
N SER A 10 -1.34 18.81 -9.03
CA SER A 10 -2.27 19.29 -8.00
C SER A 10 -3.75 19.04 -8.32
N ILE A 11 -4.10 18.83 -9.59
CA ILE A 11 -5.46 18.51 -10.05
C ILE A 11 -5.92 17.15 -9.53
N PHE A 12 -4.99 16.20 -9.37
CA PHE A 12 -5.28 14.86 -8.87
C PHE A 12 -5.31 14.78 -7.35
N GLN A 13 -4.70 15.74 -6.65
CA GLN A 13 -4.71 15.86 -5.19
C GLN A 13 -6.01 16.48 -4.63
N ALA A 14 -6.95 16.89 -5.51
CA ALA A 14 -8.18 17.57 -5.13
C ALA A 14 -9.42 16.68 -5.42
N GLY A 15 -10.17 16.35 -4.36
CA GLY A 15 -11.42 15.58 -4.43
C GLY A 15 -11.23 14.11 -4.79
N ASP A 16 -12.25 13.47 -5.36
CA ASP A 16 -12.26 12.04 -5.71
C ASP A 16 -11.56 11.69 -7.03
N ALA A 17 -10.85 12.63 -7.66
CA ALA A 17 -10.28 12.45 -9.00
C ALA A 17 -9.27 11.29 -9.08
N LEU A 18 -8.44 11.11 -8.04
CA LEU A 18 -7.48 10.01 -7.98
C LEU A 18 -8.15 8.66 -7.70
N ILE A 19 -9.22 8.65 -6.90
CA ILE A 19 -10.04 7.47 -6.63
C ILE A 19 -10.74 7.00 -7.92
N GLN A 20 -11.34 7.92 -8.68
CA GLN A 20 -11.95 7.60 -9.96
C GLN A 20 -10.92 7.16 -11.01
N PHE A 21 -9.74 7.77 -11.04
CA PHE A 21 -8.67 7.36 -11.94
C PHE A 21 -8.17 5.95 -11.64
N TYR A 22 -8.03 5.59 -10.36
CA TYR A 22 -7.67 4.23 -9.98
C TYR A 22 -8.73 3.21 -10.41
N ASN A 23 -10.00 3.48 -10.08
CA ASN A 23 -11.10 2.58 -10.40
C ASN A 23 -11.31 2.41 -11.92
N ASN A 24 -11.22 3.49 -12.70
CA ASN A 24 -11.50 3.45 -14.13
C ASN A 24 -10.30 3.08 -15.00
N PHE A 25 -9.07 3.40 -14.56
CA PHE A 25 -7.89 3.33 -15.43
C PHE A 25 -6.86 2.33 -14.93
N ILE A 26 -6.61 2.29 -13.63
CA ILE A 26 -5.59 1.39 -13.08
C ILE A 26 -6.11 -0.04 -12.98
N THR A 27 -7.38 -0.22 -12.62
CA THR A 27 -8.03 -1.55 -12.54
C THR A 27 -8.05 -2.25 -13.91
N ASP A 28 -8.30 -1.51 -14.99
CA ASP A 28 -8.27 -2.05 -16.37
C ASP A 28 -6.85 -2.44 -16.84
N PHE A 29 -5.82 -1.80 -16.27
CA PHE A 29 -4.42 -2.02 -16.62
C PHE A 29 -3.67 -2.95 -15.66
N GLU A 30 -4.35 -3.57 -14.67
CA GLU A 30 -3.75 -4.50 -13.71
C GLU A 30 -2.95 -5.63 -14.39
N THR A 31 -3.36 -6.05 -15.59
CA THR A 31 -2.67 -7.11 -16.36
C THR A 31 -1.40 -6.68 -17.10
N LYS A 32 -1.16 -5.36 -17.23
CA LYS A 32 -0.01 -4.79 -17.97
C LYS A 32 0.92 -3.95 -17.10
N ILE A 33 0.48 -3.57 -15.90
CA ILE A 33 1.23 -2.78 -14.92
C ILE A 33 1.94 -3.69 -13.92
N ASN A 34 3.16 -3.32 -13.54
CA ASN A 34 3.87 -3.98 -12.44
C ASN A 34 3.05 -3.83 -11.12
N PHE A 35 2.72 -4.95 -10.47
CA PHE A 35 1.94 -4.97 -9.22
C PHE A 35 2.54 -4.11 -8.09
N LEU A 36 3.86 -3.93 -8.05
CA LEU A 36 4.49 -3.02 -7.10
C LEU A 36 4.08 -1.56 -7.35
N LYS A 37 3.95 -1.16 -8.62
CA LYS A 37 3.43 0.16 -8.97
C LYS A 37 1.95 0.29 -8.65
N LEU A 38 1.17 -0.77 -8.88
CA LEU A 38 -0.23 -0.83 -8.45
C LEU A 38 -0.33 -0.57 -6.93
N ALA A 39 0.49 -1.25 -6.13
CA ALA A 39 0.54 -1.07 -4.69
C ALA A 39 0.93 0.37 -4.29
N HIS A 40 1.93 0.96 -4.94
CA HIS A 40 2.28 2.37 -4.73
C HIS A 40 1.08 3.30 -5.01
N PHE A 41 0.36 3.07 -6.11
CA PHE A 41 -0.83 3.87 -6.43
C PHE A 41 -1.95 3.67 -5.43
N ALA A 42 -2.24 2.42 -5.03
CA ALA A 42 -3.24 2.13 -4.02
C ALA A 42 -2.94 2.85 -2.69
N VAL A 43 -1.67 2.91 -2.29
CA VAL A 43 -1.23 3.66 -1.10
C VAL A 43 -1.39 5.17 -1.25
N VAL A 44 -1.17 5.74 -2.44
CA VAL A 44 -1.42 7.17 -2.68
C VAL A 44 -2.91 7.49 -2.64
N VAL A 45 -3.74 6.61 -3.21
CA VAL A 45 -5.20 6.76 -3.21
C VAL A 45 -5.77 6.59 -1.81
N SER A 46 -5.25 5.65 -1.01
CA SER A 46 -5.72 5.43 0.36
C SER A 46 -5.50 6.65 1.27
N ARG A 47 -4.51 7.50 0.98
CA ARG A 47 -4.25 8.75 1.72
C ARG A 47 -5.28 9.85 1.47
N GLN A 48 -6.09 9.76 0.42
CA GLN A 48 -7.16 10.74 0.14
C GLN A 48 -8.46 10.44 0.86
N TYR A 49 -8.61 9.25 1.40
CA TYR A 49 -9.78 8.94 2.20
C TYR A 49 -9.75 9.76 3.49
N PRO A 50 -10.84 10.48 3.82
CA PRO A 50 -10.92 11.25 5.06
C PRO A 50 -10.95 10.32 6.29
N GLU A 51 -11.58 9.14 6.14
CA GLU A 51 -11.67 8.12 7.18
C GLU A 51 -10.60 7.04 6.98
N LYS A 52 -9.84 6.78 8.05
CA LYS A 52 -8.76 5.79 8.04
C LYS A 52 -9.29 4.36 7.91
N GLU A 53 -10.46 4.08 8.46
CA GLU A 53 -11.14 2.79 8.34
C GLU A 53 -11.54 2.50 6.88
N ALA A 54 -12.07 3.49 6.17
CA ALA A 54 -12.37 3.39 4.74
C ALA A 54 -11.09 3.17 3.91
N ALA A 55 -9.99 3.86 4.26
CA ALA A 55 -8.69 3.66 3.62
C ALA A 55 -8.17 2.23 3.81
N VAL A 56 -8.30 1.67 5.00
CA VAL A 56 -7.89 0.29 5.32
C VAL A 56 -8.74 -0.70 4.52
N SER A 57 -10.07 -0.56 4.53
CA SER A 57 -10.97 -1.46 3.80
C SER A 57 -10.69 -1.45 2.29
N TYR A 58 -10.39 -0.28 1.72
CA TYR A 58 -9.96 -0.16 0.33
C TYR A 58 -8.66 -0.93 0.06
N LEU A 59 -7.63 -0.75 0.90
CA LEU A 59 -6.34 -1.44 0.75
C LEU A 59 -6.47 -2.96 0.92
N GLU A 60 -7.32 -3.43 1.83
CA GLU A 60 -7.65 -4.85 1.99
C GLU A 60 -8.30 -5.42 0.73
N GLY A 61 -9.23 -4.69 0.11
CA GLY A 61 -9.83 -5.07 -1.17
C GLY A 61 -8.81 -5.16 -2.31
N VAL A 62 -7.79 -4.29 -2.34
CA VAL A 62 -6.68 -4.38 -3.31
C VAL A 62 -5.82 -5.62 -3.05
N ILE A 63 -5.54 -5.97 -1.78
CA ILE A 63 -4.83 -7.20 -1.43
C ILE A 63 -5.60 -8.44 -1.90
N GLU A 64 -6.92 -8.49 -1.71
CA GLU A 64 -7.75 -9.61 -2.18
C GLU A 64 -7.68 -9.78 -3.70
N LYS A 65 -7.75 -8.68 -4.45
CA LYS A 65 -7.58 -8.70 -5.92
C LYS A 65 -6.21 -9.22 -6.32
N LEU A 66 -5.13 -8.75 -5.68
CA LEU A 66 -3.77 -9.23 -5.92
C LEU A 66 -3.64 -10.73 -5.66
N ARG A 67 -4.24 -11.23 -4.57
CA ARG A 67 -4.27 -12.67 -4.25
C ARG A 67 -5.07 -13.47 -5.29
N ALA A 68 -6.15 -12.90 -5.84
CA ALA A 68 -6.96 -13.54 -6.87
C ALA A 68 -6.20 -13.73 -8.21
N THR A 69 -5.23 -12.86 -8.51
CA THR A 69 -4.39 -12.97 -9.72
C THR A 69 -3.45 -14.20 -9.69
N LYS A 70 -3.20 -14.78 -8.51
CA LYS A 70 -2.36 -16.00 -8.30
C LYS A 70 -0.97 -15.95 -8.96
N GLU A 71 -0.37 -14.76 -9.02
CA GLU A 71 0.94 -14.57 -9.65
C GLU A 71 2.08 -14.73 -8.63
N SER A 72 3.27 -15.15 -9.08
CA SER A 72 4.38 -15.49 -8.16
C SER A 72 5.02 -14.29 -7.47
N ARG A 73 4.80 -13.06 -7.95
CA ARG A 73 5.42 -11.83 -7.44
C ARG A 73 4.43 -10.89 -6.75
N ILE A 74 3.36 -11.45 -6.17
CA ILE A 74 2.34 -10.65 -5.44
C ILE A 74 2.71 -10.39 -3.98
N ASN A 75 3.62 -11.18 -3.40
CA ASN A 75 3.91 -11.06 -1.97
C ASN A 75 4.57 -9.71 -1.63
N GLU A 76 5.47 -9.24 -2.49
CA GLU A 76 6.13 -7.94 -2.35
C GLU A 76 5.15 -6.75 -2.32
N PRO A 77 4.25 -6.57 -3.32
CA PRO A 77 3.25 -5.50 -3.27
C PRO A 77 2.25 -5.67 -2.12
N ILE A 78 1.89 -6.91 -1.76
CA ILE A 78 1.03 -7.16 -0.59
C ILE A 78 1.71 -6.67 0.69
N SER A 79 2.98 -7.03 0.92
CA SER A 79 3.75 -6.57 2.07
C SER A 79 3.91 -5.05 2.13
N TYR A 80 4.04 -4.40 0.97
CA TYR A 80 4.04 -2.93 0.89
C TYR A 80 2.70 -2.33 1.35
N ILE A 81 1.58 -2.89 0.90
CA ILE A 81 0.23 -2.43 1.30
C ILE A 81 -0.03 -2.71 2.79
N GLU A 82 0.32 -3.89 3.28
CA GLU A 82 0.17 -4.29 4.70
C GLU A 82 0.95 -3.34 5.62
N THR A 83 2.14 -2.92 5.21
CA THR A 83 2.94 -1.91 5.94
C THR A 83 2.18 -0.57 6.05
N GLN A 84 1.49 -0.15 4.98
CA GLN A 84 0.68 1.07 5.02
C GLN A 84 -0.57 0.91 5.90
N ILE A 85 -1.22 -0.25 5.89
CA ILE A 85 -2.35 -0.56 6.80
C ILE A 85 -1.88 -0.49 8.25
N ALA A 86 -0.70 -1.05 8.57
CA ALA A 86 -0.12 -0.97 9.90
C ALA A 86 0.08 0.48 10.37
N LEU A 87 0.50 1.38 9.47
CA LEU A 87 0.61 2.81 9.78
C LEU A 87 -0.76 3.43 10.10
N PHE A 88 -1.79 3.14 9.31
CA PHE A 88 -3.14 3.66 9.59
C PHE A 88 -3.72 3.13 10.90
N LYS A 89 -3.46 1.85 11.24
CA LYS A 89 -3.86 1.28 12.54
C LYS A 89 -3.09 1.92 13.70
N LEU A 90 -1.81 2.24 13.50
CA LEU A 90 -1.03 3.00 14.48
C LEU A 90 -1.61 4.39 14.73
N GLU A 91 -2.00 5.11 13.67
CA GLU A 91 -2.65 6.43 13.78
C GLU A 91 -4.00 6.38 14.49
N GLN A 92 -4.73 5.27 14.38
CA GLN A 92 -5.99 5.02 15.10
C GLN A 92 -5.78 4.65 16.58
N GLY A 93 -4.54 4.35 17.00
CA GLY A 93 -4.20 3.95 18.37
C GLY A 93 -4.10 2.43 18.58
N ASP A 94 -4.32 1.62 17.54
CA ASP A 94 -4.26 0.15 17.60
C ASP A 94 -2.82 -0.39 17.47
N GLN A 95 -2.02 -0.12 18.50
CA GLN A 95 -0.61 -0.53 18.55
C GLN A 95 -0.41 -2.05 18.54
N LYS A 96 -1.33 -2.82 19.13
CA LYS A 96 -1.24 -4.29 19.17
C LYS A 96 -1.35 -4.88 17.78
N GLU A 97 -2.31 -4.39 17.01
CA GLU A 97 -2.57 -4.89 15.67
C GLU A 97 -1.52 -4.42 14.67
N CYS A 98 -1.06 -3.17 14.80
CA CYS A 98 0.10 -2.65 14.06
C CYS A 98 1.34 -3.54 14.24
N LYS A 99 1.67 -3.92 15.49
CA LYS A 99 2.82 -4.78 15.77
C LYS A 99 2.69 -6.15 15.10
N LYS A 100 1.52 -6.77 15.20
CA LYS A 100 1.26 -8.09 14.60
C LYS A 100 1.48 -8.04 13.09
N ILE A 101 0.92 -7.03 12.42
CA ILE A 101 1.09 -6.84 10.97
C ILE A 101 2.56 -6.62 10.62
N LEU A 102 3.31 -5.81 11.39
CA LEU A 102 4.74 -5.61 11.13
C LEU A 102 5.57 -6.89 11.31
N GLU A 103 5.25 -7.73 12.30
CA GLU A 103 5.91 -9.04 12.48
C GLU A 103 5.59 -10.00 11.33
N ASP A 104 4.34 -10.05 10.89
CA ASP A 104 3.90 -10.87 9.74
C ASP A 104 4.57 -10.42 8.43
N VAL A 105 4.58 -9.10 8.18
CA VAL A 105 5.26 -8.51 7.01
C VAL A 105 6.76 -8.78 7.05
N LYS A 106 7.41 -8.66 8.22
CA LYS A 106 8.84 -8.94 8.36
C LYS A 106 9.18 -10.37 7.99
N SER A 107 8.40 -11.33 8.51
CA SER A 107 8.57 -12.75 8.19
C SER A 107 8.40 -13.02 6.69
N SER A 108 7.40 -12.38 6.08
CA SER A 108 7.16 -12.45 4.64
C SER A 108 8.34 -11.89 3.84
N LEU A 109 8.85 -10.72 4.21
CA LEU A 109 10.00 -10.08 3.55
C LEU A 109 11.28 -10.91 3.70
N ASP A 110 11.58 -11.44 4.88
CA ASP A 110 12.77 -12.27 5.12
C ASP A 110 12.76 -13.58 4.31
N SER A 111 11.58 -14.05 3.89
CA SER A 111 11.43 -15.25 3.05
C SER A 111 11.62 -14.99 1.55
N MET A 112 11.58 -13.74 1.11
CA MET A 112 11.67 -13.36 -0.30
C MET A 112 13.12 -13.07 -0.69
N THR A 113 13.49 -13.44 -1.91
CA THR A 113 14.78 -13.11 -2.53
C THR A 113 14.52 -12.14 -3.68
N ASP A 114 15.33 -11.09 -3.79
CA ASP A 114 15.20 -10.02 -4.82
C ASP A 114 14.03 -9.03 -4.59
N ILE A 115 13.92 -8.47 -3.38
CA ILE A 115 12.92 -7.43 -3.05
C ILE A 115 13.46 -6.04 -3.41
N ASP A 116 12.59 -5.16 -3.92
CA ASP A 116 12.93 -3.77 -4.18
C ASP A 116 13.32 -3.04 -2.87
N PRO A 117 14.47 -2.34 -2.83
CA PRO A 117 14.92 -1.62 -1.64
C PRO A 117 13.89 -0.61 -1.09
N SER A 118 13.00 -0.09 -1.94
CA SER A 118 11.95 0.86 -1.53
C SER A 118 10.94 0.22 -0.59
N VAL A 119 10.68 -1.09 -0.74
CA VAL A 119 9.76 -1.83 0.13
C VAL A 119 10.36 -1.98 1.52
N TYR A 120 11.63 -2.36 1.60
CA TYR A 120 12.37 -2.39 2.87
C TYR A 120 12.45 -1.01 3.52
N ALA A 121 12.75 0.04 2.75
CA ALA A 121 12.81 1.40 3.26
C ALA A 121 11.47 1.82 3.87
N ASN A 122 10.34 1.51 3.22
CA ASN A 122 9.01 1.79 3.75
C ASN A 122 8.73 1.00 5.04
N PHE A 123 9.05 -0.30 5.05
CA PHE A 123 8.90 -1.16 6.23
C PHE A 123 9.67 -0.64 7.44
N PHE A 124 10.96 -0.32 7.27
CA PHE A 124 11.77 0.23 8.36
C PHE A 124 11.31 1.63 8.79
N TRP A 125 10.82 2.45 7.86
CA TRP A 125 10.26 3.76 8.18
C TRP A 125 9.01 3.63 9.06
N VAL A 126 8.04 2.78 8.70
CA VAL A 126 6.83 2.54 9.51
C VAL A 126 7.19 1.89 10.84
N SER A 127 8.13 0.94 10.87
CA SER A 127 8.64 0.35 12.10
C SER A 127 9.24 1.42 13.03
N SER A 128 9.96 2.39 12.47
CA SER A 128 10.51 3.52 13.23
C SER A 128 9.39 4.42 13.78
N GLN A 129 8.32 4.67 13.02
CA GLN A 129 7.14 5.39 13.54
C GLN A 129 6.46 4.63 14.68
N TYR A 130 6.31 3.31 14.55
CA TYR A 130 5.79 2.46 15.62
C TYR A 130 6.63 2.58 16.90
N HIS A 131 7.95 2.49 16.78
CA HIS A 131 8.85 2.64 17.93
C HIS A 131 8.88 4.04 18.52
N LYS A 132 8.58 5.08 17.73
CA LYS A 132 8.47 6.46 18.20
C LYS A 132 7.16 6.74 18.95
N PHE A 133 6.07 6.07 18.56
CA PHE A 133 4.76 6.17 19.23
C PHE A 133 4.64 5.30 20.49
N ARG A 134 5.54 4.34 20.66
CA ARG A 134 5.67 3.47 21.84
C ARG A 134 6.34 4.19 23.00
#